data_AF-A0A7Y1YI59-F1
#
_entry.id   AF-A0A7Y1YI59-F1
#
_cell.length_a   1.000
_cell.length_b   1.000
_cell.length_c   1.000
_cell.angle_alpha   90.00
_cell.angle_beta   90.00
_cell.angle_gamma   90.00
#
_symmetry.space_group_name_H-M   'P 1'
#
loop_
_entity.id
_entity.type
_entity.pdbx_description
1 polymer ?
#
loop_
_entity_poly.entity_id
_entity_poly.type
_entity_poly.pdbx_seq_one_letter_code
_entity_poly.pdbx_strand_id
1 'polypeptide(L)'
;MAIKAMSNTNSSLTLTTDQAVRIFKKVYGQKCTASRLPGELDLNFRITTNKGENFILKISRPEENENYLDYQQQLLLHIAGKDSHLITPRVILDNKNRAVSKVEYQGNIFFIRLLTWVPGRLWSSVNPRSKDLRHSLGKQCGALTDTIMDFDHHEANRIFDWDVAQSLWTKDHLDLFSENEKSILSHFQSRFEESLIAYSKLRKGIVHNDANDNNILVTENLQEPEVFGLIDFGDAICTQVINDVAIACAYGIMEFEDPLDAALPIVKGYHESFPLHEDDLIHLYDCIAMRLVISVTKSAFNKIDNPDNDYLTISEKPAWQLLRQWKDINPDFAYYSFREACGYVTHPDQKRFEDWANKHQFQLTDLFPTIRRNQAHALDLSVSSTWIGHQEDFNDLELFQFKINKLQKEVPDKILAGGYLEPRPLYTSSSYDKIGNSGKESRSIHLGLDFWLPAKTRVHALFKGEVITAVNDKGDKEYGGLVILKHKVKNLEFFTLYGHLSVVSALKLKIGDIINKGEIIAELGDQTENGNWAPHLHFQVMLSM
;
A
#
# COMPACT_ATOMS: atom_id res chain seq x y z
N MET A 1 13.69 -3.38 -28.98
CA MET A 1 14.75 -4.17 -29.66
C MET A 1 14.65 -5.58 -29.12
N ALA A 2 14.19 -6.52 -29.96
CA ALA A 2 14.03 -7.96 -29.73
C ALA A 2 13.35 -8.40 -28.40
N ILE A 3 12.03 -8.21 -28.31
CA ILE A 3 11.20 -9.24 -27.67
C ILE A 3 11.48 -10.50 -28.47
N LYS A 4 12.28 -11.40 -27.89
CA LYS A 4 12.36 -12.76 -28.39
C LYS A 4 11.00 -13.36 -28.03
N ALA A 5 10.02 -13.10 -28.90
CA ALA A 5 8.95 -14.04 -29.12
C ALA A 5 9.69 -15.36 -29.35
N MET A 6 9.74 -16.20 -28.30
CA MET A 6 9.98 -17.61 -28.51
C MET A 6 8.82 -18.02 -29.41
N SER A 7 9.07 -18.00 -30.71
CA SER A 7 8.23 -18.64 -31.69
C SER A 7 7.94 -20.01 -31.13
N ASN A 8 6.66 -20.24 -30.82
CA ASN A 8 6.16 -21.42 -30.16
C ASN A 8 6.15 -22.60 -31.16
N THR A 9 7.33 -22.95 -31.69
CA THR A 9 7.54 -24.01 -32.68
C THR A 9 7.99 -25.33 -32.05
N ASN A 10 7.88 -25.49 -30.73
CA ASN A 10 8.10 -26.78 -30.05
C ASN A 10 7.02 -27.09 -28.99
N SER A 11 5.75 -27.04 -29.41
CA SER A 11 4.58 -27.38 -28.61
C SER A 11 4.38 -28.88 -28.32
N SER A 12 5.43 -29.73 -28.21
CA SER A 12 5.19 -31.18 -28.00
C SER A 12 6.15 -31.99 -27.14
N LEU A 13 7.22 -31.43 -26.57
CA LEU A 13 8.04 -32.18 -25.59
C LEU A 13 7.40 -32.13 -24.20
N THR A 14 6.29 -32.85 -24.04
CA THR A 14 5.66 -33.07 -22.75
C THR A 14 6.22 -34.34 -22.12
N LEU A 15 6.87 -34.20 -20.96
CA LEU A 15 7.27 -35.36 -20.17
C LEU A 15 6.09 -35.87 -19.34
N THR A 16 5.85 -37.19 -19.36
CA THR A 16 4.82 -37.84 -18.54
C THR A 16 5.31 -38.08 -17.11
N THR A 17 4.39 -38.36 -16.18
CA THR A 17 4.74 -38.77 -14.81
C THR A 17 5.62 -40.02 -14.79
N ASP A 18 5.35 -41.01 -15.66
CA ASP A 18 6.20 -42.21 -15.80
C ASP A 18 7.62 -41.87 -16.25
N GLN A 19 7.77 -40.89 -17.14
CA GLN A 19 9.09 -40.44 -17.57
C GLN A 19 9.80 -39.70 -16.45
N ALA A 20 9.10 -38.87 -15.67
CA ALA A 20 9.65 -38.24 -14.48
C ALA A 20 10.16 -39.28 -13.47
N VAL A 21 9.42 -40.38 -13.24
CA VAL A 21 9.88 -41.50 -12.39
C VAL A 21 11.15 -42.15 -12.94
N ARG A 22 11.23 -42.40 -14.26
CA ARG A 22 12.42 -42.97 -14.90
C ARG A 22 13.64 -42.04 -14.79
N ILE A 23 13.43 -40.75 -15.00
CA ILE A 23 14.45 -39.70 -14.87
C ILE A 23 14.94 -39.64 -13.43
N PHE A 24 14.03 -39.57 -12.45
CA PHE A 24 14.36 -39.55 -11.03
C PHE A 24 15.19 -40.77 -10.63
N LYS A 25 14.76 -41.98 -11.03
CA LYS A 25 15.51 -43.21 -10.76
C LYS A 25 16.91 -43.21 -11.40
N LYS A 26 17.03 -42.69 -12.63
CA LYS A 26 18.32 -42.60 -13.34
C LYS A 26 19.30 -41.62 -12.66
N VAL A 27 18.79 -40.48 -12.19
CA VAL A 27 19.60 -39.38 -11.64
C VAL A 27 19.90 -39.57 -10.15
N TYR A 28 18.91 -40.01 -9.37
CA TYR A 28 19.00 -40.11 -7.91
C TYR A 28 19.05 -41.55 -7.37
N GLY A 29 18.91 -42.57 -8.24
CA GLY A 29 19.06 -43.98 -7.86
C GLY A 29 17.91 -44.58 -7.05
N GLN A 30 16.85 -43.82 -6.78
CA GLN A 30 15.75 -44.22 -5.89
C GLN A 30 14.46 -44.55 -6.68
N LYS A 31 13.64 -45.44 -6.12
CA LYS A 31 12.28 -45.71 -6.63
C LYS A 31 11.29 -44.70 -6.02
N CYS A 32 10.33 -44.26 -6.83
CA CYS A 32 9.34 -43.27 -6.43
C CYS A 32 8.03 -43.41 -7.21
N THR A 33 7.01 -42.66 -6.78
CA THR A 33 5.87 -42.23 -7.58
C THR A 33 6.00 -40.74 -7.90
N ALA A 34 5.31 -40.28 -8.96
CA ALA A 34 5.30 -38.88 -9.36
C ALA A 34 3.88 -38.39 -9.67
N SER A 35 3.57 -37.17 -9.27
CA SER A 35 2.37 -36.44 -9.70
C SER A 35 2.77 -35.08 -10.26
N ARG A 36 2.11 -34.66 -11.35
CA ARG A 36 2.41 -33.36 -11.98
C ARG A 36 1.89 -32.22 -11.10
N LEU A 37 2.66 -31.13 -11.05
CA LEU A 37 2.29 -29.88 -10.41
C LEU A 37 2.12 -28.79 -11.49
N PRO A 38 1.32 -27.74 -11.22
CA PRO A 38 1.28 -26.55 -12.06
C PRO A 38 2.66 -25.89 -12.20
N GLY A 39 2.85 -25.16 -13.29
CA GLY A 39 4.09 -24.43 -13.58
C GLY A 39 4.01 -23.72 -14.93
N GLU A 40 4.73 -22.61 -15.07
CA GLU A 40 4.77 -21.80 -16.29
C GLU A 40 5.88 -22.27 -17.25
N LEU A 41 7.14 -22.22 -16.79
CA LEU A 41 8.30 -22.53 -17.62
C LEU A 41 8.76 -23.99 -17.46
N ASP A 42 9.01 -24.40 -16.21
CA ASP A 42 9.48 -25.73 -15.83
C ASP A 42 8.35 -26.77 -15.76
N LEU A 43 8.69 -28.03 -16.06
CA LEU A 43 7.83 -29.15 -15.72
C LEU A 43 8.09 -29.57 -14.27
N ASN A 44 7.14 -29.25 -13.40
CA ASN A 44 7.19 -29.55 -11.97
C ASN A 44 6.50 -30.87 -11.64
N PHE A 45 7.18 -31.73 -10.87
CA PHE A 45 6.61 -32.98 -10.36
C PHE A 45 6.84 -33.11 -8.86
N ARG A 46 5.79 -33.45 -8.12
CA ARG A 46 5.94 -33.96 -6.76
C ARG A 46 6.39 -35.41 -6.84
N ILE A 47 7.51 -35.71 -6.21
CA ILE A 47 8.07 -37.05 -6.10
C ILE A 47 7.83 -37.57 -4.69
N THR A 48 7.32 -38.80 -4.57
CA THR A 48 7.22 -39.51 -3.29
C THR A 48 8.07 -40.77 -3.35
N THR A 49 9.11 -40.87 -2.52
CA THR A 49 9.96 -42.06 -2.48
C THR A 49 9.23 -43.21 -1.80
N ASN A 50 9.72 -44.44 -1.98
CA ASN A 50 9.17 -45.61 -1.27
C ASN A 50 9.29 -45.51 0.27
N LYS A 51 10.09 -44.58 0.79
CA LYS A 51 10.22 -44.29 2.23
C LYS A 51 9.22 -43.24 2.71
N GLY A 52 8.39 -42.69 1.82
CA GLY A 52 7.42 -41.64 2.13
C GLY A 52 7.99 -40.22 2.11
N GLU A 53 9.25 -40.04 1.70
CA GLU A 53 9.86 -38.70 1.58
C GLU A 53 9.33 -37.99 0.33
N ASN A 54 9.05 -36.68 0.47
CA ASN A 54 8.52 -35.87 -0.62
C ASN A 54 9.58 -34.90 -1.15
N PHE A 55 9.61 -34.72 -2.47
CA PHE A 55 10.49 -33.79 -3.17
C PHE A 55 9.76 -33.08 -4.30
N ILE A 56 10.33 -31.97 -4.76
CA ILE A 56 9.93 -31.31 -6.00
C ILE A 56 11.03 -31.56 -7.02
N LEU A 57 10.70 -32.31 -8.08
CA LEU A 57 11.55 -32.48 -9.25
C LEU A 57 11.19 -31.41 -10.27
N LYS A 58 12.12 -30.50 -10.54
CA LYS A 58 12.01 -29.51 -11.61
C LYS A 58 12.77 -30.01 -12.83
N ILE A 59 12.08 -30.05 -13.97
CA ILE A 59 12.67 -30.40 -15.27
C ILE A 59 12.58 -29.20 -16.20
N SER A 60 13.71 -28.54 -16.42
CA SER A 60 13.82 -27.37 -17.28
C SER A 60 14.00 -27.75 -18.74
N ARG A 61 13.59 -26.85 -19.63
CA ARG A 61 13.55 -27.08 -21.09
C ARG A 61 14.98 -27.18 -21.66
N PRO A 62 15.15 -27.79 -22.85
CA PRO A 62 16.48 -28.05 -23.39
C PRO A 62 17.34 -26.84 -23.73
N GLU A 63 16.72 -25.68 -23.91
CA GLU A 63 17.38 -24.43 -24.30
C GLU A 63 17.59 -23.48 -23.10
N GLU A 64 17.35 -23.95 -21.88
CA GLU A 64 17.46 -23.12 -20.68
C GLU A 64 18.91 -22.70 -20.38
N ASN A 65 19.09 -21.49 -19.85
CA ASN A 65 20.42 -20.98 -19.50
C ASN A 65 20.98 -21.72 -18.27
N GLU A 66 22.07 -22.47 -18.45
CA GLU A 66 22.73 -23.20 -17.36
C GLU A 66 23.20 -22.30 -16.21
N ASN A 67 23.67 -21.09 -16.50
CA ASN A 67 24.10 -20.14 -15.47
C ASN A 67 22.92 -19.66 -14.63
N TYR A 68 21.74 -19.49 -15.24
CA TYR A 68 20.51 -19.13 -14.52
C TYR A 68 20.02 -20.28 -13.64
N LEU A 69 20.18 -21.53 -14.09
CA LEU A 69 19.90 -22.69 -13.26
C LEU A 69 20.88 -22.81 -12.10
N ASP A 70 22.17 -22.58 -12.33
CA ASP A 70 23.20 -22.54 -11.29
C ASP A 70 22.90 -21.45 -10.25
N TYR A 71 22.59 -20.22 -10.70
CA TYR A 71 22.17 -19.11 -9.83
C TYR A 71 21.10 -19.52 -8.82
N GLN A 72 20.01 -20.14 -9.29
CA GLN A 72 18.93 -20.59 -8.42
C GLN A 72 19.40 -21.64 -7.41
N GLN A 73 20.30 -22.54 -7.79
CA GLN A 73 20.84 -23.55 -6.87
C GLN A 73 21.82 -22.93 -5.86
N GLN A 74 22.71 -22.04 -6.29
CA GLN A 74 23.66 -21.35 -5.43
C GLN A 74 22.95 -20.47 -4.40
N LEU A 75 21.86 -19.79 -4.80
CA LEU A 75 21.04 -19.01 -3.87
C LEU A 75 20.45 -19.88 -2.76
N LEU A 76 19.85 -21.04 -3.11
CA LEU A 76 19.30 -21.96 -2.12
C LEU A 76 20.38 -22.60 -1.23
N LEU A 77 21.55 -22.90 -1.79
CA LEU A 77 22.70 -23.39 -1.02
C LEU A 77 23.23 -22.32 -0.05
N HIS A 78 23.28 -21.05 -0.48
CA HIS A 78 23.65 -19.91 0.36
C HIS A 78 22.68 -19.78 1.54
N ILE A 79 21.37 -19.76 1.28
CA ILE A 79 20.34 -19.70 2.33
C ILE A 79 20.49 -20.87 3.31
N ALA A 80 20.68 -22.09 2.79
CA ALA A 80 20.85 -23.28 3.63
C ALA A 80 22.14 -23.27 4.48
N GLY A 81 23.17 -22.53 4.04
CA GLY A 81 24.42 -22.35 4.76
C GLY A 81 24.36 -21.28 5.87
N LYS A 82 23.31 -20.47 5.89
CA LYS A 82 23.08 -19.45 6.93
C LYS A 82 22.39 -20.08 8.13
N ASP A 83 22.79 -19.68 9.33
CA ASP A 83 22.08 -20.00 10.58
C ASP A 83 20.83 -19.13 10.70
N SER A 84 19.85 -19.42 9.84
CA SER A 84 18.56 -18.74 9.81
C SER A 84 17.44 -19.72 10.16
N HIS A 85 16.39 -19.22 10.82
CA HIS A 85 15.18 -19.99 11.08
C HIS A 85 14.27 -20.11 9.84
N LEU A 86 14.72 -19.64 8.67
CA LEU A 86 13.95 -19.67 7.45
C LEU A 86 13.78 -21.09 6.94
N ILE A 87 12.54 -21.44 6.61
CA ILE A 87 12.22 -22.72 5.98
C ILE A 87 12.07 -22.49 4.48
N THR A 88 13.08 -22.90 3.73
CA THR A 88 13.11 -22.86 2.27
C THR A 88 13.35 -24.25 1.68
N PRO A 89 12.99 -24.49 0.40
CA PRO A 89 13.38 -25.71 -0.29
C PRO A 89 14.91 -25.86 -0.34
N ARG A 90 15.42 -27.03 0.02
CA ARG A 90 16.86 -27.32 0.01
C ARG A 90 17.25 -28.12 -1.22
N VAL A 91 18.40 -27.79 -1.80
CA VAL A 91 18.97 -28.51 -2.95
C VAL A 91 19.34 -29.93 -2.56
N ILE A 92 18.90 -30.89 -3.38
CA ILE A 92 19.31 -32.30 -3.29
C ILE A 92 20.22 -32.62 -4.47
N LEU A 93 21.46 -33.02 -4.16
CA LEU A 93 22.45 -33.37 -5.17
C LEU A 93 22.13 -34.73 -5.80
N ASP A 94 22.50 -34.88 -7.06
CA ASP A 94 22.40 -36.15 -7.78
C ASP A 94 23.42 -37.19 -7.27
N ASN A 95 23.38 -38.40 -7.85
CA ASN A 95 24.33 -39.46 -7.52
C ASN A 95 25.80 -39.17 -7.90
N LYS A 96 26.09 -38.04 -8.55
CA LYS A 96 27.42 -37.54 -8.88
C LYS A 96 27.74 -36.22 -8.14
N ASN A 97 26.99 -35.88 -7.09
CA ASN A 97 27.14 -34.67 -6.29
C ASN A 97 26.96 -33.36 -7.07
N ARG A 98 26.06 -33.34 -8.07
CA ARG A 98 25.72 -32.15 -8.87
C ARG A 98 24.35 -31.62 -8.48
N ALA A 99 24.23 -30.30 -8.35
CA ALA A 99 22.95 -29.62 -8.12
C ALA A 99 22.08 -29.55 -9.38
N VAL A 100 22.71 -29.52 -10.56
CA VAL A 100 22.03 -29.56 -11.86
C VAL A 100 22.51 -30.77 -12.65
N SER A 101 21.57 -31.64 -13.02
CA SER A 101 21.84 -32.83 -13.82
C SER A 101 21.39 -32.67 -15.26
N LYS A 102 22.10 -33.29 -16.20
CA LYS A 102 21.72 -33.33 -17.63
C LYS A 102 21.18 -34.71 -17.99
N VAL A 103 20.02 -34.77 -18.62
CA VAL A 103 19.41 -36.01 -19.12
C VAL A 103 19.02 -35.84 -20.57
N GLU A 104 19.60 -36.67 -21.43
CA GLU A 104 19.20 -36.75 -22.83
C GLU A 104 17.90 -37.55 -22.98
N TYR A 105 16.94 -36.98 -23.71
CA TYR A 105 15.67 -37.61 -24.08
C TYR A 105 15.22 -37.12 -25.46
N GLN A 106 14.95 -38.05 -26.38
CA GLN A 106 14.55 -37.76 -27.76
C GLN A 106 15.48 -36.76 -28.48
N GLY A 107 16.80 -36.90 -28.26
CA GLY A 107 17.82 -36.02 -28.86
C GLY A 107 17.94 -34.62 -28.20
N ASN A 108 17.16 -34.35 -27.15
CA ASN A 108 17.20 -33.10 -26.40
C ASN A 108 17.85 -33.30 -25.03
N ILE A 109 18.59 -32.30 -24.55
CA ILE A 109 19.22 -32.33 -23.22
C ILE A 109 18.34 -31.58 -22.23
N PHE A 110 17.70 -32.27 -21.30
CA PHE A 110 16.93 -31.67 -20.22
C PHE A 110 17.78 -31.43 -18.98
N PHE A 111 17.50 -30.35 -18.26
CA PHE A 111 18.14 -30.03 -16.99
C PHE A 111 17.24 -30.43 -15.81
N ILE A 112 17.80 -31.19 -14.88
CA ILE A 112 17.08 -31.81 -13.78
C ILE A 112 17.60 -31.25 -12.46
N ARG A 113 16.67 -30.76 -11.63
CA ARG A 113 16.94 -30.23 -10.29
C ARG A 113 15.97 -30.86 -9.30
N LEU A 114 16.42 -31.13 -8.09
CA LEU A 114 15.59 -31.72 -7.05
C LEU A 114 15.69 -30.90 -5.78
N LEU A 115 14.54 -30.50 -5.24
CA LEU A 115 14.43 -29.73 -4.02
C LEU A 115 13.62 -30.51 -2.97
N THR A 116 13.91 -30.30 -1.69
CA THR A 116 13.07 -30.85 -0.60
C THR A 116 11.65 -30.30 -0.69
N TRP A 117 10.66 -31.14 -0.37
CA TRP A 117 9.29 -30.67 -0.17
C TRP A 117 9.17 -29.91 1.14
N VAL A 118 8.51 -28.76 1.12
CA VAL A 118 8.17 -27.99 2.33
C VAL A 118 6.66 -28.13 2.57
N PRO A 119 6.23 -28.80 3.65
CA PRO A 119 4.81 -29.00 3.93
C PRO A 119 4.19 -27.74 4.54
N GLY A 120 3.03 -27.34 4.03
CA GLY A 120 2.23 -26.23 4.55
C GLY A 120 1.06 -25.90 3.64
N ARG A 121 0.23 -24.96 4.09
CA ARG A 121 -0.86 -24.39 3.28
C ARG A 121 -0.31 -23.24 2.44
N LEU A 122 -0.94 -22.98 1.31
CA LEU A 122 -0.62 -21.81 0.47
C LEU A 122 -1.41 -20.60 0.96
N TRP A 123 -0.85 -19.40 0.84
CA TRP A 123 -1.56 -18.15 1.16
C TRP A 123 -2.90 -18.02 0.42
N SER A 124 -2.95 -18.46 -0.83
CA SER A 124 -4.16 -18.48 -1.67
C SER A 124 -5.29 -19.33 -1.08
N SER A 125 -5.00 -20.32 -0.22
CA SER A 125 -6.01 -21.18 0.42
C SER A 125 -6.36 -20.79 1.86
N VAL A 126 -5.76 -19.71 2.40
CA VAL A 126 -5.99 -19.26 3.77
C VAL A 126 -6.94 -18.08 3.82
N ASN A 127 -8.00 -18.21 4.62
CA ASN A 127 -8.99 -17.16 4.89
C ASN A 127 -9.55 -17.37 6.32
N PRO A 128 -9.62 -16.34 7.20
CA PRO A 128 -9.19 -14.96 6.99
C PRO A 128 -7.66 -14.79 6.98
N ARG A 129 -7.18 -13.87 6.14
CA ARG A 129 -5.79 -13.41 6.16
C ARG A 129 -5.64 -12.32 7.22
N SER A 130 -5.58 -12.68 8.50
CA SER A 130 -5.62 -11.73 9.63
C SER A 130 -4.47 -10.70 9.62
N LYS A 131 -4.58 -9.67 10.47
CA LYS A 131 -3.51 -8.68 10.70
C LYS A 131 -2.19 -9.35 11.08
N ASP A 132 -2.24 -10.33 11.98
CA ASP A 132 -1.06 -11.05 12.46
C ASP A 132 -0.46 -11.94 11.37
N LEU A 133 -1.29 -12.58 10.54
CA LEU A 133 -0.80 -13.36 9.40
C LEU A 133 -0.11 -12.45 8.37
N ARG A 134 -0.70 -11.30 8.02
CA ARG A 134 -0.07 -10.28 7.15
C ARG A 134 1.23 -9.74 7.74
N HIS A 135 1.28 -9.54 9.06
CA HIS A 135 2.51 -9.17 9.75
C HIS A 135 3.59 -10.26 9.63
N SER A 136 3.22 -11.52 9.83
CA SER A 136 4.15 -12.65 9.68
C SER A 136 4.68 -12.78 8.25
N LEU A 137 3.87 -12.47 7.22
CA LEU A 137 4.32 -12.41 5.83
C LEU A 137 5.46 -11.40 5.67
N GLY A 138 5.23 -10.17 6.10
CA GLY A 138 6.27 -9.12 6.09
C GLY A 138 7.54 -9.57 6.79
N LYS A 139 7.39 -10.14 8.00
CA LYS A 139 8.51 -10.62 8.81
C LYS A 139 9.35 -11.67 8.09
N GLN A 140 8.72 -12.64 7.41
CA GLN A 140 9.44 -13.68 6.65
C GLN A 140 10.11 -13.12 5.40
N CYS A 141 9.46 -12.22 4.65
CA CYS A 141 10.07 -11.57 3.49
C CYS A 141 11.30 -10.72 3.88
N GLY A 142 11.20 -9.96 4.98
CA GLY A 142 12.33 -9.19 5.50
C GLY A 142 13.46 -10.08 5.99
N ALA A 143 13.16 -11.16 6.72
CA ALA A 143 14.18 -12.10 7.19
C ALA A 143 14.87 -12.83 6.03
N LEU A 144 14.14 -13.16 4.97
CA LEU A 144 14.72 -13.71 3.75
C LEU A 144 15.66 -12.71 3.07
N THR A 145 15.23 -11.45 2.92
CA THR A 145 16.06 -10.40 2.35
C THR A 145 17.36 -10.21 3.13
N ASP A 146 17.28 -10.16 4.47
CA ASP A 146 18.47 -10.09 5.33
C ASP A 146 19.43 -11.27 5.08
N THR A 147 18.88 -12.48 5.00
CA THR A 147 19.66 -13.73 4.82
C THR A 147 20.42 -13.77 3.49
N ILE A 148 19.88 -13.16 2.43
CA ILE A 148 20.45 -13.17 1.08
C ILE A 148 21.15 -11.87 0.69
N MET A 149 21.15 -10.85 1.56
CA MET A 149 21.67 -9.52 1.25
C MET A 149 23.16 -9.52 0.87
N ASP A 150 23.93 -10.47 1.39
CA ASP A 150 25.36 -10.64 1.10
C ASP A 150 25.66 -11.66 -0.01
N PHE A 151 24.64 -12.23 -0.64
CA PHE A 151 24.79 -13.09 -1.79
C PHE A 151 25.04 -12.27 -3.06
N ASP A 152 25.86 -12.79 -3.97
CA ASP A 152 26.11 -12.19 -5.28
C ASP A 152 26.20 -13.26 -6.36
N HIS A 153 25.68 -12.94 -7.54
CA HIS A 153 25.75 -13.79 -8.72
C HIS A 153 25.47 -12.96 -9.99
N HIS A 154 26.23 -13.21 -11.06
CA HIS A 154 26.09 -12.42 -12.30
C HIS A 154 24.68 -12.47 -12.91
N GLU A 155 24.01 -13.62 -12.90
CA GLU A 155 22.62 -13.79 -13.38
C GLU A 155 21.55 -13.07 -12.52
N ALA A 156 21.93 -12.55 -11.35
CA ALA A 156 21.05 -11.68 -10.59
C ALA A 156 20.85 -10.32 -11.26
N ASN A 157 21.69 -9.93 -12.24
CA ASN A 157 21.59 -8.64 -12.94
C ASN A 157 20.98 -8.76 -14.34
N ARG A 158 20.21 -9.83 -14.60
CA ARG A 158 19.57 -10.07 -15.90
C ARG A 158 18.44 -9.06 -16.19
N ILE A 159 18.06 -8.95 -17.45
CA ILE A 159 16.82 -8.27 -17.83
C ILE A 159 15.65 -9.18 -17.48
N PHE A 160 14.65 -8.65 -16.80
CA PHE A 160 13.52 -9.44 -16.35
C PHE A 160 12.24 -8.63 -16.27
N ASP A 161 11.23 -9.00 -17.05
CA ASP A 161 10.00 -8.22 -17.18
C ASP A 161 9.19 -8.11 -15.89
N TRP A 162 9.39 -9.04 -14.95
CA TRP A 162 8.73 -9.05 -13.63
C TRP A 162 9.44 -8.16 -12.59
N ASP A 163 10.62 -7.62 -12.91
CA ASP A 163 11.31 -6.63 -12.07
C ASP A 163 10.61 -5.27 -12.17
N VAL A 164 10.14 -4.75 -11.03
CA VAL A 164 9.47 -3.45 -10.94
C VAL A 164 10.37 -2.31 -11.45
N ALA A 165 11.69 -2.42 -11.27
CA ALA A 165 12.64 -1.42 -11.76
C ALA A 165 12.69 -1.34 -13.30
N GLN A 166 12.22 -2.37 -13.99
CA GLN A 166 12.20 -2.48 -15.45
C GLN A 166 10.78 -2.33 -16.03
N SER A 167 9.80 -1.98 -15.20
CA SER A 167 8.36 -2.05 -15.50
C SER A 167 7.85 -1.15 -16.64
N LEU A 168 8.65 -0.18 -17.11
CA LEU A 168 8.24 0.79 -18.14
C LEU A 168 8.00 0.19 -19.53
N TRP A 169 8.47 -1.04 -19.80
CA TRP A 169 8.10 -1.77 -21.03
C TRP A 169 6.56 -1.91 -21.17
N THR A 170 5.81 -1.89 -20.07
CA THR A 170 4.34 -1.98 -20.08
C THR A 170 3.65 -0.82 -20.80
N LYS A 171 4.32 0.33 -20.99
CA LYS A 171 3.79 1.49 -21.73
C LYS A 171 3.56 1.17 -23.21
N ASP A 172 4.39 0.29 -23.78
CA ASP A 172 4.33 -0.09 -25.20
C ASP A 172 3.15 -1.02 -25.52
N HIS A 173 2.37 -1.42 -24.50
CA HIS A 173 1.29 -2.42 -24.61
C HIS A 173 -0.06 -1.92 -24.07
N LEU A 174 -0.22 -0.60 -23.96
CA LEU A 174 -1.48 0.00 -23.53
C LEU A 174 -2.62 -0.29 -24.52
N ASP A 175 -2.31 -0.58 -25.78
CA ASP A 175 -3.26 -0.94 -26.83
C ASP A 175 -4.06 -2.22 -26.56
N LEU A 176 -3.58 -3.08 -25.64
CA LEU A 176 -4.27 -4.29 -25.21
C LEU A 176 -5.47 -4.03 -24.29
N PHE A 177 -5.65 -2.81 -23.80
CA PHE A 177 -6.61 -2.47 -22.75
C PHE A 177 -7.72 -1.52 -23.21
N SER A 178 -8.83 -1.51 -22.48
CA SER A 178 -9.89 -0.51 -22.68
C SER A 178 -9.44 0.90 -22.27
N GLU A 179 -10.14 1.95 -22.72
CA GLU A 179 -9.78 3.34 -22.37
C GLU A 179 -9.78 3.62 -20.86
N ASN A 180 -10.72 3.03 -20.13
CA ASN A 180 -10.77 3.16 -18.67
C ASN A 180 -9.57 2.49 -17.98
N GLU A 181 -9.18 1.30 -18.46
CA GLU A 181 -8.01 0.58 -17.96
C GLU A 181 -6.72 1.31 -18.30
N LYS A 182 -6.58 1.79 -19.55
CA LYS A 182 -5.44 2.62 -19.99
C LYS A 182 -5.23 3.83 -19.10
N SER A 183 -6.30 4.51 -18.69
CA SER A 183 -6.23 5.67 -17.78
C SER A 183 -5.60 5.31 -16.43
N ILE A 184 -5.97 4.16 -15.85
CA ILE A 184 -5.40 3.67 -14.59
C ILE A 184 -3.93 3.27 -14.76
N LEU A 185 -3.60 2.51 -15.80
CA LEU A 185 -2.21 2.07 -16.04
C LEU A 185 -1.31 3.28 -16.32
N SER A 186 -1.74 4.19 -17.19
CA SER A 186 -0.97 5.39 -17.55
C SER A 186 -0.74 6.30 -16.36
N HIS A 187 -1.70 6.40 -15.42
CA HIS A 187 -1.55 7.15 -14.18
C HIS A 187 -0.35 6.66 -13.36
N PHE A 188 -0.28 5.35 -13.09
CA PHE A 188 0.83 4.79 -12.30
C PHE A 188 2.15 4.74 -13.07
N GLN A 189 2.12 4.43 -14.36
CA GLN A 189 3.31 4.47 -15.21
C GLN A 189 3.96 5.87 -15.24
N SER A 190 3.14 6.93 -15.36
CA SER A 190 3.64 8.31 -15.37
C SER A 190 4.23 8.70 -14.03
N ARG A 191 3.56 8.37 -12.92
CA ARG A 191 4.07 8.63 -11.56
C ARG A 191 5.40 7.92 -11.30
N PHE A 192 5.50 6.64 -11.67
CA PHE A 192 6.74 5.88 -11.51
C PHE A 192 7.89 6.50 -12.33
N GLU A 193 7.62 6.86 -13.59
CA GLU A 193 8.57 7.51 -14.49
C GLU A 193 9.06 8.87 -13.94
N GLU A 194 8.17 9.69 -13.38
CA GLU A 194 8.51 10.96 -12.72
C GLU A 194 9.43 10.76 -11.50
N SER A 195 9.24 9.67 -10.76
CA SER A 195 10.03 9.34 -9.56
C SER A 195 11.37 8.64 -9.84
N LEU A 196 11.62 8.24 -11.10
CA LEU A 196 12.68 7.27 -11.47
C LEU A 196 14.09 7.73 -11.08
N ILE A 197 14.38 9.02 -11.14
CA ILE A 197 15.69 9.57 -10.76
C ILE A 197 15.96 9.36 -9.27
N ALA A 198 14.98 9.62 -8.41
CA ALA A 198 15.11 9.38 -6.97
C ALA A 198 15.14 7.87 -6.67
N TYR A 199 14.21 7.12 -7.27
CA TYR A 199 14.10 5.67 -7.14
C TYR A 199 15.40 4.93 -7.53
N SER A 200 16.09 5.39 -8.57
CA SER A 200 17.34 4.76 -9.04
C SER A 200 18.47 4.77 -8.02
N LYS A 201 18.39 5.64 -7.00
CA LYS A 201 19.40 5.81 -5.94
C LYS A 201 19.12 4.94 -4.71
N LEU A 202 17.95 4.30 -4.64
CA LEU A 202 17.58 3.46 -3.50
C LEU A 202 18.53 2.26 -3.35
N ARG A 203 18.55 1.70 -2.14
CA ARG A 203 19.36 0.52 -1.83
C ARG A 203 18.95 -0.65 -2.73
N LYS A 204 19.94 -1.28 -3.35
CA LYS A 204 19.79 -2.51 -4.12
C LYS A 204 20.31 -3.73 -3.35
N GLY A 205 19.73 -4.88 -3.67
CA GLY A 205 20.15 -6.19 -3.19
C GLY A 205 19.46 -7.28 -3.99
N ILE A 206 19.93 -8.52 -3.85
CA ILE A 206 19.19 -9.67 -4.35
C ILE A 206 17.96 -9.85 -3.47
N VAL A 207 16.78 -9.92 -4.09
CA VAL A 207 15.51 -10.15 -3.40
C VAL A 207 14.76 -11.35 -4.01
N HIS A 208 13.76 -11.88 -3.33
CA HIS A 208 12.97 -13.01 -3.84
C HIS A 208 12.18 -12.63 -5.10
N ASN A 209 11.62 -11.41 -5.13
CA ASN A 209 10.93 -10.83 -6.28
C ASN A 209 9.64 -11.56 -6.71
N ASP A 210 9.10 -12.46 -5.87
CA ASP A 210 7.91 -13.25 -6.23
C ASP A 210 7.17 -13.85 -5.02
N ALA A 211 6.99 -13.05 -3.96
CA ALA A 211 6.14 -13.39 -2.83
C ALA A 211 4.64 -13.33 -3.21
N ASN A 212 4.21 -14.14 -4.18
CA ASN A 212 2.82 -14.25 -4.61
C ASN A 212 2.03 -15.25 -3.75
N ASP A 213 0.71 -15.25 -3.90
CA ASP A 213 -0.23 -16.03 -3.10
C ASP A 213 -0.05 -17.56 -3.19
N ASN A 214 0.66 -18.07 -4.20
CA ASN A 214 0.96 -19.48 -4.37
C ASN A 214 2.41 -19.85 -3.98
N ASN A 215 3.24 -18.86 -3.67
CA ASN A 215 4.64 -19.03 -3.25
C ASN A 215 4.87 -18.74 -1.76
N ILE A 216 3.82 -18.31 -1.05
CA ILE A 216 3.85 -18.08 0.40
C ILE A 216 3.32 -19.31 1.14
N LEU A 217 4.12 -19.85 2.06
CA LEU A 217 3.75 -20.98 2.89
C LEU A 217 3.28 -20.57 4.28
N VAL A 218 2.12 -21.10 4.66
CA VAL A 218 1.42 -20.84 5.92
C VAL A 218 1.33 -22.13 6.73
N THR A 219 1.51 -22.04 8.04
CA THR A 219 1.42 -23.19 8.94
C THR A 219 0.06 -23.90 8.84
N GLU A 220 0.02 -25.19 9.18
CA GLU A 220 -1.22 -25.97 9.29
C GLU A 220 -2.11 -25.55 10.48
N ASN A 221 -1.61 -24.70 11.39
CA ASN A 221 -2.40 -24.17 12.49
C ASN A 221 -3.56 -23.32 11.95
N LEU A 222 -4.80 -23.76 12.21
CA LEU A 222 -6.01 -23.09 11.75
C LEU A 222 -6.42 -21.91 12.64
N GLN A 223 -6.00 -21.88 13.91
CA GLN A 223 -6.38 -20.82 14.87
C GLN A 223 -5.43 -19.63 14.78
N GLU A 224 -4.13 -19.91 14.75
CA GLU A 224 -3.07 -18.92 14.70
C GLU A 224 -2.13 -19.27 13.53
N PRO A 225 -2.59 -19.07 12.28
CA PRO A 225 -1.75 -19.32 11.13
C PRO A 225 -0.61 -18.29 11.06
N GLU A 226 0.59 -18.76 10.77
CA GLU A 226 1.75 -17.91 10.51
C GLU A 226 2.38 -18.24 9.16
N VAL A 227 2.90 -17.22 8.47
CA VAL A 227 3.82 -17.44 7.36
C VAL A 227 5.16 -17.88 7.92
N PHE A 228 5.70 -18.97 7.39
CA PHE A 228 6.95 -19.56 7.88
C PHE A 228 8.00 -19.76 6.78
N GLY A 229 7.64 -19.55 5.51
CA GLY A 229 8.57 -19.74 4.42
C GLY A 229 8.03 -19.25 3.07
N LEU A 230 8.96 -19.05 2.15
CA LEU A 230 8.68 -18.82 0.74
C LEU A 230 9.24 -19.97 -0.09
N ILE A 231 8.61 -20.20 -1.24
CA ILE A 231 9.07 -21.16 -2.25
C ILE A 231 9.20 -20.46 -3.60
N ASP A 232 9.88 -21.16 -4.49
CA ASP A 232 10.17 -20.72 -5.86
C ASP A 232 11.07 -19.49 -6.00
N PHE A 233 12.38 -19.74 -5.96
CA PHE A 233 13.43 -18.74 -6.05
C PHE A 233 13.87 -18.45 -7.50
N GLY A 234 13.08 -18.85 -8.50
CA GLY A 234 13.38 -18.61 -9.91
C GLY A 234 13.49 -17.12 -10.25
N ASP A 235 12.60 -16.33 -9.67
CA ASP A 235 12.42 -14.93 -10.02
C ASP A 235 13.38 -13.99 -9.27
N ALA A 236 14.19 -14.53 -8.36
CA ALA A 236 15.11 -13.76 -7.55
C ALA A 236 16.03 -12.91 -8.43
N ILE A 237 16.23 -11.64 -8.06
CA ILE A 237 16.97 -10.68 -8.90
C ILE A 237 17.58 -9.58 -8.04
N CYS A 238 18.68 -8.99 -8.50
CA CYS A 238 19.28 -7.79 -7.92
C CYS A 238 18.51 -6.55 -8.37
N THR A 239 17.71 -5.98 -7.48
CA THR A 239 16.87 -4.80 -7.75
C THR A 239 16.76 -3.91 -6.50
N GLN A 240 16.01 -2.82 -6.55
CA GLN A 240 15.72 -2.01 -5.36
C GLN A 240 14.99 -2.86 -4.31
N VAL A 241 15.47 -2.87 -3.07
CA VAL A 241 14.92 -3.74 -2.02
C VAL A 241 13.44 -3.45 -1.74
N ILE A 242 13.02 -2.19 -1.89
CA ILE A 242 11.62 -1.80 -1.72
C ILE A 242 10.66 -2.52 -2.67
N ASN A 243 11.15 -3.05 -3.80
CA ASN A 243 10.34 -3.83 -4.74
C ASN A 243 9.86 -5.14 -4.11
N ASP A 244 10.65 -5.78 -3.26
CA ASP A 244 10.25 -7.03 -2.61
C ASP A 244 9.09 -6.81 -1.62
N VAL A 245 9.14 -5.69 -0.89
CA VAL A 245 8.03 -5.21 -0.04
C VAL A 245 6.80 -4.94 -0.89
N ALA A 246 6.97 -4.24 -2.02
CA ALA A 246 5.89 -3.93 -2.93
C ALA A 246 5.20 -5.18 -3.48
N ILE A 247 5.98 -6.22 -3.80
CA ILE A 247 5.49 -7.50 -4.30
C ILE A 247 4.72 -8.24 -3.20
N ALA A 248 5.27 -8.35 -1.99
CA ALA A 248 4.57 -8.96 -0.86
C ALA A 248 3.23 -8.24 -0.56
N CYS A 249 3.22 -6.91 -0.61
CA CYS A 249 1.99 -6.12 -0.49
C CYS A 249 1.02 -6.38 -1.64
N ALA A 250 1.48 -6.32 -2.89
CA ALA A 250 0.62 -6.43 -4.08
C ALA A 250 -0.24 -7.70 -4.07
N TYR A 251 0.31 -8.84 -3.64
CA TYR A 251 -0.44 -10.10 -3.52
C TYR A 251 -1.08 -10.27 -2.13
N GLY A 252 -0.43 -9.78 -1.06
CA GLY A 252 -0.92 -9.92 0.31
C GLY A 252 -2.16 -9.10 0.63
N ILE A 253 -2.45 -8.05 -0.15
CA ILE A 253 -3.58 -7.12 0.07
C ILE A 253 -4.70 -7.25 -0.97
N MET A 254 -4.63 -8.20 -1.89
CA MET A 254 -5.74 -8.49 -2.79
C MET A 254 -6.98 -8.92 -2.00
N GLU A 255 -8.16 -8.54 -2.50
CA GLU A 255 -9.47 -8.90 -1.95
C GLU A 255 -9.82 -8.25 -0.59
N PHE A 256 -9.07 -7.22 -0.19
CA PHE A 256 -9.40 -6.37 0.96
C PHE A 256 -10.24 -5.14 0.56
N GLU A 257 -11.11 -4.69 1.46
CA GLU A 257 -11.92 -3.49 1.28
C GLU A 257 -11.08 -2.21 1.44
N ASP A 258 -10.19 -2.20 2.45
CA ASP A 258 -9.20 -1.14 2.69
C ASP A 258 -7.78 -1.70 2.47
N PRO A 259 -7.26 -1.64 1.23
CA PRO A 259 -5.97 -2.24 0.91
C PRO A 259 -4.79 -1.51 1.56
N LEU A 260 -4.90 -0.21 1.88
CA LEU A 260 -3.83 0.50 2.59
C LEU A 260 -3.70 -0.03 4.02
N ASP A 261 -4.79 -0.12 4.77
CA ASP A 261 -4.80 -0.74 6.11
C ASP A 261 -4.31 -2.20 6.06
N ALA A 262 -4.66 -2.94 4.99
CA ALA A 262 -4.18 -4.30 4.80
C ALA A 262 -2.65 -4.39 4.58
N ALA A 263 -2.04 -3.36 3.96
CA ALA A 263 -0.60 -3.32 3.68
C ALA A 263 0.24 -3.02 4.92
N LEU A 264 -0.24 -2.19 5.85
CA LEU A 264 0.56 -1.71 6.99
C LEU A 264 1.20 -2.82 7.85
N PRO A 265 0.51 -3.93 8.17
CA PRO A 265 1.13 -5.03 8.90
C PRO A 265 2.27 -5.70 8.14
N ILE A 266 2.17 -5.83 6.82
CA ILE A 266 3.22 -6.41 5.97
C ILE A 266 4.45 -5.50 5.98
N VAL A 267 4.25 -4.19 5.76
CA VAL A 267 5.33 -3.20 5.79
C VAL A 267 6.03 -3.18 7.15
N LYS A 268 5.25 -3.17 8.24
CA LYS A 268 5.76 -3.23 9.61
C LYS A 268 6.60 -4.49 9.84
N GLY A 269 6.05 -5.66 9.54
CA GLY A 269 6.75 -6.94 9.75
C GLY A 269 8.04 -7.02 8.95
N TYR A 270 8.04 -6.52 7.71
CA TYR A 270 9.25 -6.46 6.89
C TYR A 270 10.31 -5.55 7.53
N HIS A 271 9.93 -4.34 7.94
CA HIS A 271 10.84 -3.40 8.60
C HIS A 271 11.45 -3.95 9.89
N GLU A 272 10.68 -4.70 10.69
CA GLU A 272 11.17 -5.33 11.92
C GLU A 272 12.28 -6.37 11.67
N SER A 273 12.19 -7.13 10.58
CA SER A 273 13.23 -8.10 10.20
C SER A 273 14.36 -7.51 9.38
N PHE A 274 14.07 -6.51 8.55
CA PHE A 274 15.02 -5.82 7.69
C PHE A 274 14.66 -4.33 7.59
N PRO A 275 15.36 -3.46 8.34
CA PRO A 275 15.02 -2.04 8.41
C PRO A 275 15.03 -1.35 7.03
N LEU A 276 13.87 -0.80 6.66
CA LEU A 276 13.67 0.05 5.48
C LEU A 276 14.16 1.47 5.74
N HIS A 277 14.81 2.11 4.77
CA HIS A 277 15.20 3.51 4.89
C HIS A 277 14.01 4.43 4.64
N GLU A 278 14.00 5.62 5.24
CA GLU A 278 12.94 6.62 5.04
C GLU A 278 12.74 6.96 3.56
N ASP A 279 13.85 7.10 2.82
CA ASP A 279 13.84 7.42 1.39
C ASP A 279 13.24 6.30 0.52
N ASP A 280 13.20 5.05 1.01
CA ASP A 280 12.58 3.94 0.29
C ASP A 280 11.04 4.09 0.29
N LEU A 281 10.46 4.54 1.40
CA LEU A 281 9.02 4.47 1.67
C LEU A 281 8.16 5.37 0.76
N ILE A 282 8.72 6.49 0.29
CA ILE A 282 8.00 7.40 -0.63
C ILE A 282 7.70 6.73 -1.97
N HIS A 283 8.48 5.70 -2.35
CA HIS A 283 8.31 4.98 -3.61
C HIS A 283 7.39 3.75 -3.48
N LEU A 284 7.06 3.32 -2.27
CA LEU A 284 6.34 2.05 -2.05
C LEU A 284 4.95 2.04 -2.68
N TYR A 285 4.21 3.15 -2.60
CA TYR A 285 2.87 3.28 -3.21
C TYR A 285 2.91 2.99 -4.72
N ASP A 286 3.87 3.61 -5.43
CA ASP A 286 4.03 3.46 -6.87
C ASP A 286 4.60 2.08 -7.24
N CYS A 287 5.50 1.52 -6.43
CA CYS A 287 6.06 0.19 -6.66
C CYS A 287 4.99 -0.92 -6.53
N ILE A 288 4.08 -0.82 -5.56
CA ILE A 288 2.94 -1.76 -5.40
C ILE A 288 2.09 -1.71 -6.66
N ALA A 289 1.73 -0.50 -7.09
CA ALA A 289 0.93 -0.31 -8.30
C ALA A 289 1.64 -0.85 -9.55
N MET A 290 2.94 -0.58 -9.72
CA MET A 290 3.70 -1.06 -10.87
C MET A 290 3.85 -2.58 -10.91
N ARG A 291 3.91 -3.27 -9.77
CA ARG A 291 3.84 -4.76 -9.78
C ARG A 291 2.50 -5.26 -10.28
N LEU A 292 1.40 -4.60 -9.90
CA LEU A 292 0.06 -4.93 -10.41
C LEU A 292 -0.07 -4.61 -11.91
N VAL A 293 0.50 -3.49 -12.38
CA VAL A 293 0.57 -3.12 -13.80
C VAL A 293 1.28 -4.23 -14.60
N ILE A 294 2.46 -4.67 -14.14
CA ILE A 294 3.17 -5.81 -14.75
C ILE A 294 2.25 -7.04 -14.81
N SER A 295 1.60 -7.37 -13.69
CA SER A 295 0.75 -8.56 -13.60
C SER A 295 -0.41 -8.55 -14.60
N VAL A 296 -1.12 -7.42 -14.75
CA VAL A 296 -2.25 -7.34 -15.70
C VAL A 296 -1.77 -7.26 -17.16
N THR A 297 -0.62 -6.66 -17.44
CA THR A 297 0.01 -6.69 -18.78
C THR A 297 0.46 -8.09 -19.16
N LYS A 298 1.07 -8.84 -18.23
CA LYS A 298 1.43 -10.25 -18.45
C LYS A 298 0.20 -11.12 -18.66
N SER A 299 -0.86 -10.92 -17.90
CA SER A 299 -2.15 -11.61 -18.11
C SER A 299 -2.73 -11.35 -19.51
N ALA A 300 -2.66 -10.10 -20.00
CA ALA A 300 -3.14 -9.73 -21.33
C ALA A 300 -2.39 -10.49 -22.45
N PHE A 301 -1.07 -10.61 -22.36
CA PHE A 301 -0.30 -11.45 -23.29
C PHE A 301 -0.66 -12.93 -23.19
N ASN A 302 -0.77 -13.44 -21.96
CA ASN A 302 -1.03 -14.86 -21.74
C ASN A 302 -2.39 -15.30 -22.31
N LYS A 303 -3.40 -14.42 -22.31
CA LYS A 303 -4.68 -14.69 -22.99
C LYS A 303 -4.56 -14.81 -24.50
N ILE A 304 -3.60 -14.12 -25.12
CA ILE A 304 -3.35 -14.18 -26.56
C ILE A 304 -2.53 -15.43 -26.90
N ASP A 305 -1.47 -15.68 -26.14
CA ASP A 305 -0.48 -16.71 -26.45
C ASP A 305 -0.85 -18.10 -25.93
N ASN A 306 -1.62 -18.19 -24.83
CA ASN A 306 -1.95 -19.43 -24.12
C ASN A 306 -3.41 -19.42 -23.61
N PRO A 307 -4.41 -19.33 -24.52
CA PRO A 307 -5.81 -19.13 -24.14
C PRO A 307 -6.40 -20.24 -23.26
N ASP A 308 -5.82 -21.45 -23.31
CA ASP A 308 -6.29 -22.62 -22.56
C ASP A 308 -5.61 -22.79 -21.18
N ASN A 309 -4.72 -21.87 -20.77
CA ASN A 309 -3.99 -21.97 -19.50
C ASN A 309 -4.55 -21.01 -18.44
N ASP A 310 -5.65 -21.43 -17.80
CA ASP A 310 -6.34 -20.67 -16.76
C ASP A 310 -5.41 -20.20 -15.62
N TYR A 311 -4.36 -20.97 -15.31
CA TYR A 311 -3.39 -20.64 -14.25
C TYR A 311 -2.74 -19.26 -14.46
N LEU A 312 -2.51 -18.87 -15.71
CA LEU A 312 -1.83 -17.62 -16.06
C LEU A 312 -2.72 -16.37 -15.91
N THR A 313 -3.99 -16.54 -15.55
CA THR A 313 -4.97 -15.45 -15.42
C THR A 313 -5.61 -15.37 -14.03
N ILE A 314 -5.24 -16.27 -13.09
CA ILE A 314 -5.88 -16.40 -11.76
C ILE A 314 -5.87 -15.07 -10.98
N SER A 315 -4.76 -14.35 -10.98
CA SER A 315 -4.61 -13.11 -10.21
C SER A 315 -5.13 -11.85 -10.92
N GLU A 316 -5.59 -11.95 -12.17
CA GLU A 316 -5.93 -10.78 -12.99
C GLU A 316 -7.11 -9.99 -12.42
N LYS A 317 -8.21 -10.68 -12.08
CA LYS A 317 -9.42 -10.01 -11.57
C LYS A 317 -9.15 -9.32 -10.22
N PRO A 318 -8.54 -9.99 -9.21
CA PRO A 318 -8.16 -9.32 -7.97
C PRO A 318 -7.16 -8.17 -8.18
N ALA A 319 -6.19 -8.31 -9.10
CA ALA A 319 -5.23 -7.25 -9.41
C ALA A 319 -5.91 -5.99 -9.98
N TRP A 320 -6.89 -6.16 -10.88
CA TRP A 320 -7.67 -5.02 -11.41
C TRP A 320 -8.55 -4.36 -10.37
N GLN A 321 -9.15 -5.14 -9.46
CA GLN A 321 -9.91 -4.58 -8.34
C GLN A 321 -9.00 -3.73 -7.44
N LEU A 322 -7.85 -4.28 -7.08
CA LEU A 322 -6.87 -3.59 -6.26
C LEU A 322 -6.33 -2.33 -6.94
N LEU A 323 -5.98 -2.37 -8.23
CA LEU A 323 -5.53 -1.16 -8.97
C LEU A 323 -6.55 -0.02 -8.93
N ARG A 324 -7.85 -0.34 -9.02
CA ARG A 324 -8.92 0.66 -8.94
C ARG A 324 -9.00 1.27 -7.54
N GLN A 325 -9.05 0.44 -6.50
CA GLN A 325 -9.06 0.90 -5.10
C GLN A 325 -7.80 1.70 -4.76
N TRP A 326 -6.63 1.21 -5.19
CA TRP A 326 -5.33 1.81 -4.91
C TRP A 326 -5.18 3.20 -5.51
N LYS A 327 -5.73 3.42 -6.72
CA LYS A 327 -5.73 4.73 -7.40
C LYS A 327 -6.54 5.78 -6.63
N ASP A 328 -7.55 5.37 -5.88
CA ASP A 328 -8.38 6.28 -5.10
C ASP A 328 -7.76 6.67 -3.74
N ILE A 329 -6.67 5.99 -3.34
CA ILE A 329 -5.89 6.32 -2.14
C ILE A 329 -4.95 7.47 -2.44
N ASN A 330 -4.95 8.50 -1.59
CA ASN A 330 -4.00 9.60 -1.69
C ASN A 330 -2.56 9.08 -1.44
N PRO A 331 -1.60 9.32 -2.36
CA PRO A 331 -0.23 8.81 -2.24
C PRO A 331 0.52 9.34 -1.03
N ASP A 332 0.28 10.59 -0.61
CA ASP A 332 0.88 11.17 0.59
C ASP A 332 0.35 10.46 1.84
N PHE A 333 -0.96 10.19 1.89
CA PHE A 333 -1.57 9.45 2.99
C PHE A 333 -0.99 8.04 3.11
N ALA A 334 -0.81 7.34 1.98
CA ALA A 334 -0.15 6.05 1.94
C ALA A 334 1.31 6.15 2.45
N TYR A 335 2.08 7.10 1.93
CA TYR A 335 3.47 7.33 2.35
C TYR A 335 3.59 7.59 3.86
N TYR A 336 2.78 8.48 4.43
CA TYR A 336 2.82 8.77 5.87
C TYR A 336 2.38 7.58 6.72
N SER A 337 1.42 6.80 6.24
CA SER A 337 1.00 5.54 6.89
C SER A 337 2.14 4.51 6.88
N PHE A 338 2.91 4.40 5.80
CA PHE A 338 4.09 3.53 5.73
C PHE A 338 5.20 4.00 6.68
N ARG A 339 5.40 5.31 6.83
CA ARG A 339 6.34 5.89 7.80
C ARG A 339 5.96 5.53 9.22
N GLU A 340 4.68 5.69 9.58
CA GLU A 340 4.17 5.30 10.89
C GLU A 340 4.33 3.79 11.13
N ALA A 341 4.02 2.95 10.14
CA ALA A 341 4.20 1.49 10.24
C ALA A 341 5.66 1.09 10.51
N CYS A 342 6.62 1.87 10.02
CA CYS A 342 8.06 1.69 10.27
C CYS A 342 8.57 2.43 11.53
N GLY A 343 7.70 3.10 12.29
CA GLY A 343 8.10 3.85 13.50
C GLY A 343 8.81 5.19 13.24
N TYR A 344 8.78 5.69 12.01
CA TYR A 344 9.26 7.04 11.68
C TYR A 344 8.21 8.10 12.04
N VAL A 345 8.66 9.36 12.17
CA VAL A 345 7.73 10.50 12.30
C VAL A 345 6.82 10.56 11.07
N THR A 346 5.51 10.50 11.29
CA THR A 346 4.47 10.32 10.25
C THR A 346 4.64 11.30 9.09
N HIS A 347 4.68 12.60 9.38
CA HIS A 347 4.97 13.62 8.36
C HIS A 347 6.43 14.08 8.45
N PRO A 348 7.22 14.08 7.35
CA PRO A 348 8.63 14.48 7.36
C PRO A 348 8.90 15.88 7.95
N ASP A 349 7.99 16.82 7.71
CA ASP A 349 8.09 18.19 8.23
C ASP A 349 7.43 18.41 9.61
N GLN A 350 6.89 17.38 10.27
CA GLN A 350 6.21 17.55 11.57
C GLN A 350 7.11 18.23 12.60
N LYS A 351 8.36 17.78 12.74
CA LYS A 351 9.28 18.37 13.71
C LYS A 351 9.59 19.84 13.39
N ARG A 352 9.75 20.16 12.11
CA ARG A 352 9.98 21.53 11.64
C ARG A 352 8.78 22.42 11.94
N PHE A 353 7.57 21.90 11.76
CA PHE A 353 6.34 22.60 12.09
C PHE A 353 6.21 22.83 13.59
N GLU A 354 6.43 21.82 14.44
CA GLU A 354 6.37 21.96 15.90
C GLU A 354 7.37 23.02 16.41
N ASP A 355 8.60 22.98 15.91
CA ASP A 355 9.65 23.94 16.29
C ASP A 355 9.31 25.38 15.84
N TRP A 356 8.60 25.52 14.72
CA TRP A 356 8.07 26.80 14.25
C TRP A 356 6.88 27.22 15.10
N ALA A 357 5.87 26.37 15.30
CA ALA A 357 4.64 26.67 16.02
C ALA A 357 4.91 27.09 17.47
N ASN A 358 5.83 26.42 18.16
CA ASN A 358 6.21 26.76 19.54
C ASN A 358 6.82 28.18 19.70
N LYS A 359 7.29 28.79 18.60
CA LYS A 359 7.87 30.15 18.59
C LYS A 359 6.87 31.21 18.14
N HIS A 360 5.66 30.83 17.78
CA HIS A 360 4.66 31.73 17.23
C HIS A 360 3.37 31.64 18.04
N GLN A 361 3.03 32.73 18.73
CA GLN A 361 1.77 32.86 19.46
C GLN A 361 0.80 33.74 18.68
N PHE A 362 -0.48 33.38 18.76
CA PHE A 362 -1.57 34.10 18.10
C PHE A 362 -2.67 34.38 19.10
N GLN A 363 -3.35 35.49 18.89
CA GLN A 363 -4.50 35.90 19.66
C GLN A 363 -5.77 35.54 18.88
N LEU A 364 -6.85 35.18 19.58
CA LEU A 364 -8.16 35.03 18.94
C LEU A 364 -8.64 36.35 18.34
N THR A 365 -8.16 37.49 18.82
CA THR A 365 -8.41 38.80 18.20
C THR A 365 -7.66 38.97 16.87
N ASP A 366 -6.65 38.16 16.57
CA ASP A 366 -6.02 38.15 15.24
C ASP A 366 -6.92 37.44 14.22
N LEU A 367 -7.69 36.43 14.67
CA LEU A 367 -8.64 35.67 13.85
C LEU A 367 -10.01 36.35 13.76
N PHE A 368 -10.47 36.95 14.86
CA PHE A 368 -11.78 37.60 15.03
C PHE A 368 -11.66 39.01 15.64
N PRO A 369 -11.05 39.98 14.93
CA PRO A 369 -10.77 41.31 15.49
C PRO A 369 -12.04 42.08 15.89
N THR A 370 -13.18 41.80 15.27
CA THR A 370 -14.46 42.46 15.59
C THR A 370 -15.09 41.96 16.88
N ILE A 371 -14.72 40.78 17.38
CA ILE A 371 -15.30 40.17 18.59
C ILE A 371 -14.66 40.73 19.86
N ARG A 372 -13.41 41.19 19.79
CA ARG A 372 -12.66 41.80 20.91
C ARG A 372 -12.58 40.91 22.16
N ARG A 373 -12.52 39.59 21.97
CA ARG A 373 -12.30 38.59 23.03
C ARG A 373 -11.08 37.77 22.69
N ASN A 374 -10.25 37.49 23.70
CA ASN A 374 -9.01 36.74 23.51
C ASN A 374 -8.90 35.47 24.36
N GLN A 375 -9.98 35.08 25.03
CA GLN A 375 -10.04 33.88 25.85
C GLN A 375 -11.07 32.91 25.28
N ALA A 376 -10.73 31.63 25.30
CA ALA A 376 -11.64 30.54 24.96
C ALA A 376 -12.31 29.96 26.23
N HIS A 377 -13.53 29.50 26.08
CA HIS A 377 -14.19 28.59 27.02
C HIS A 377 -14.39 27.25 26.32
N ALA A 378 -13.81 26.19 26.90
CA ALA A 378 -13.88 24.85 26.34
C ALA A 378 -15.33 24.36 26.29
N LEU A 379 -15.81 23.99 25.10
CA LEU A 379 -17.06 23.27 24.91
C LEU A 379 -16.74 21.81 24.56
N ASP A 380 -17.14 20.90 25.44
CA ASP A 380 -16.98 19.46 25.26
C ASP A 380 -18.17 18.90 24.46
N LEU A 381 -17.90 18.46 23.24
CA LEU A 381 -18.85 17.77 22.36
C LEU A 381 -18.51 16.28 22.22
N SER A 382 -17.63 15.76 23.09
CA SER A 382 -17.31 14.34 23.10
C SER A 382 -18.52 13.48 23.45
N VAL A 383 -18.44 12.20 23.11
CA VAL A 383 -19.43 11.18 23.50
C VAL A 383 -19.67 11.10 25.01
N SER A 384 -18.76 11.62 25.85
CA SER A 384 -18.89 11.62 27.31
C SER A 384 -19.55 12.88 27.87
N SER A 385 -19.79 13.88 27.02
CA SER A 385 -20.33 15.17 27.43
C SER A 385 -21.77 15.07 27.90
N THR A 386 -22.05 15.53 29.12
CA THR A 386 -23.43 15.72 29.59
C THR A 386 -24.08 16.97 28.99
N TRP A 387 -23.30 17.83 28.33
CA TRP A 387 -23.82 19.05 27.73
C TRP A 387 -24.55 18.76 26.43
N ILE A 388 -24.07 17.82 25.60
CA ILE A 388 -24.56 17.63 24.22
C ILE A 388 -25.95 16.99 24.16
N GLY A 389 -26.24 16.04 25.07
CA GLY A 389 -27.51 15.31 25.10
C GLY A 389 -27.52 14.07 24.21
N HIS A 390 -28.72 13.54 23.92
CA HIS A 390 -28.90 12.40 23.02
C HIS A 390 -28.94 12.82 21.55
N GLN A 391 -28.94 11.84 20.64
CA GLN A 391 -28.92 12.09 19.19
C GLN A 391 -30.06 12.98 18.69
N GLU A 392 -31.25 12.83 19.26
CA GLU A 392 -32.38 13.71 18.94
C GLU A 392 -32.12 15.16 19.36
N ASP A 393 -31.47 15.38 20.51
CA ASP A 393 -31.20 16.70 21.06
C ASP A 393 -30.15 17.46 20.25
N PHE A 394 -29.07 16.79 19.82
CA PHE A 394 -27.98 17.44 19.11
C PHE A 394 -28.20 17.54 17.60
N ASN A 395 -29.16 16.80 17.04
CA ASN A 395 -29.63 16.99 15.68
C ASN A 395 -30.75 18.03 15.58
N ASP A 396 -31.39 18.40 16.69
CA ASP A 396 -32.22 19.60 16.77
C ASP A 396 -31.33 20.84 16.81
N LEU A 397 -31.15 21.46 15.64
CA LEU A 397 -30.27 22.61 15.48
C LEU A 397 -30.77 23.85 16.22
N GLU A 398 -32.09 24.01 16.39
CA GLU A 398 -32.66 25.11 17.15
C GLU A 398 -32.34 24.96 18.64
N LEU A 399 -32.48 23.74 19.17
CA LEU A 399 -32.10 23.41 20.54
C LEU A 399 -30.59 23.56 20.75
N PHE A 400 -29.77 23.07 19.83
CA PHE A 400 -28.32 23.22 19.89
C PHE A 400 -27.92 24.70 19.92
N GLN A 401 -28.47 25.51 19.01
CA GLN A 401 -28.20 26.95 18.97
C GLN A 401 -28.70 27.66 20.23
N PHE A 402 -29.85 27.26 20.78
CA PHE A 402 -30.35 27.78 22.04
C PHE A 402 -29.38 27.51 23.20
N LYS A 403 -28.84 26.28 23.29
CA LYS A 403 -27.85 25.89 24.31
C LYS A 403 -26.54 26.68 24.18
N ILE A 404 -26.03 26.83 22.96
CA ILE A 404 -24.87 27.69 22.67
C ILE A 404 -25.12 29.12 23.16
N ASN A 405 -26.27 29.70 22.80
CA ASN A 405 -26.62 31.07 23.20
C ASN A 405 -26.75 31.22 24.73
N LYS A 406 -27.28 30.21 25.42
CA LYS A 406 -27.38 30.20 26.89
C LYS A 406 -26.00 30.15 27.53
N LEU A 407 -25.15 29.21 27.10
CA LEU A 407 -23.79 29.08 27.62
C LEU A 407 -22.96 30.35 27.36
N GLN A 408 -23.08 30.94 26.17
CA GLN A 408 -22.37 32.19 25.84
C GLN A 408 -22.76 33.35 26.77
N LYS A 409 -23.99 33.40 27.29
CA LYS A 409 -24.41 34.41 28.28
C LYS A 409 -23.79 34.19 29.66
N GLU A 410 -23.47 32.95 30.01
CA GLU A 410 -22.78 32.60 31.27
C GLU A 410 -21.28 32.95 31.21
N VAL A 411 -20.69 32.97 30.01
CA VAL A 411 -19.29 33.34 29.77
C VAL A 411 -19.14 34.49 28.75
N PRO A 412 -19.66 35.70 29.04
CA PRO A 412 -19.80 36.79 28.07
C PRO A 412 -18.48 37.36 27.55
N ASP A 413 -17.36 37.15 28.25
CA ASP A 413 -16.04 37.67 27.88
C ASP A 413 -15.17 36.65 27.12
N LYS A 414 -15.70 35.45 26.86
CA LYS A 414 -15.00 34.35 26.19
C LYS A 414 -15.67 33.95 24.88
N ILE A 415 -14.91 33.27 24.02
CA ILE A 415 -15.40 32.59 22.82
C ILE A 415 -15.56 31.11 23.18
N LEU A 416 -16.72 30.51 22.91
CA LEU A 416 -16.88 29.06 23.05
C LEU A 416 -16.01 28.38 21.99
N ALA A 417 -15.16 27.44 22.39
CA ALA A 417 -14.26 26.76 21.45
C ALA A 417 -13.87 25.36 21.93
N GLY A 418 -13.49 24.46 21.01
CA GLY A 418 -13.06 23.10 21.36
C GLY A 418 -12.89 22.21 20.13
N GLY A 419 -12.56 20.94 20.35
CA GLY A 419 -12.76 19.91 19.31
C GLY A 419 -11.57 19.21 18.69
N TYR A 420 -10.31 19.52 19.02
CA TYR A 420 -9.20 18.82 18.36
C TYR A 420 -8.98 17.42 18.94
N LEU A 421 -9.00 16.40 18.08
CA LEU A 421 -8.99 14.97 18.44
C LEU A 421 -10.16 14.59 19.38
N GLU A 422 -11.27 15.31 19.27
CA GLU A 422 -12.47 15.06 20.08
C GLU A 422 -13.34 13.96 19.44
N PRO A 423 -13.70 12.90 20.17
CA PRO A 423 -14.58 11.85 19.68
C PRO A 423 -16.05 12.30 19.74
N ARG A 424 -16.61 12.75 18.61
CA ARG A 424 -17.94 13.34 18.53
C ARG A 424 -18.98 12.36 17.98
N PRO A 425 -20.20 12.30 18.57
CA PRO A 425 -21.32 11.54 18.02
C PRO A 425 -22.08 12.30 16.91
N LEU A 426 -21.60 13.48 16.51
CA LEU A 426 -22.31 14.43 15.64
C LEU A 426 -22.26 14.09 14.15
N TYR A 427 -21.39 13.17 13.74
CA TYR A 427 -21.21 12.75 12.35
C TYR A 427 -22.24 11.71 11.95
N THR A 428 -23.53 12.09 11.94
CA THR A 428 -24.65 11.15 11.73
C THR A 428 -25.02 10.94 10.26
N SER A 429 -24.37 11.64 9.33
CA SER A 429 -24.57 11.44 7.89
C SER A 429 -23.87 10.16 7.42
N SER A 430 -24.51 9.40 6.52
CA SER A 430 -23.88 8.25 5.88
C SER A 430 -22.71 8.62 4.97
N SER A 431 -22.49 9.91 4.66
CA SER A 431 -21.27 10.37 3.97
C SER A 431 -20.00 10.13 4.77
N TYR A 432 -20.12 9.89 6.08
CA TYR A 432 -19.02 9.56 6.97
C TYR A 432 -18.77 8.05 7.13
N ASP A 433 -19.62 7.21 6.56
CA ASP A 433 -19.52 5.76 6.64
C ASP A 433 -18.59 5.22 5.55
N LYS A 434 -17.71 4.29 5.94
CA LYS A 434 -16.97 3.44 5.01
C LYS A 434 -17.02 1.98 5.45
N ILE A 435 -16.67 1.09 4.53
CA ILE A 435 -16.45 -0.33 4.83
C ILE A 435 -14.94 -0.54 4.93
N GLY A 436 -14.45 -0.81 6.13
CA GLY A 436 -13.07 -1.20 6.37
C GLY A 436 -12.91 -2.72 6.40
N ASN A 437 -11.68 -3.17 6.62
CA ASN A 437 -11.34 -4.61 6.67
C ASN A 437 -12.01 -5.38 7.82
N SER A 438 -12.55 -4.68 8.82
CA SER A 438 -13.25 -5.27 9.97
C SER A 438 -14.76 -4.97 9.96
N GLY A 439 -15.30 -4.45 8.86
CA GLY A 439 -16.72 -4.11 8.71
C GLY A 439 -16.96 -2.61 8.59
N LYS A 440 -18.20 -2.18 8.88
CA LYS A 440 -18.59 -0.78 8.77
C LYS A 440 -17.91 0.07 9.85
N GLU A 441 -17.41 1.21 9.44
CA GLU A 441 -16.83 2.23 10.32
C GLU A 441 -17.30 3.62 9.89
N SER A 442 -17.37 4.54 10.84
CA SER A 442 -17.80 5.92 10.59
C SER A 442 -16.78 6.89 11.17
N ARG A 443 -16.56 8.02 10.50
CA ARG A 443 -15.76 9.11 11.07
C ARG A 443 -16.37 9.54 12.40
N SER A 444 -15.55 9.52 13.45
CA SER A 444 -15.95 9.92 14.81
C SER A 444 -15.02 10.95 15.43
N ILE A 445 -13.82 11.16 14.86
CA ILE A 445 -12.82 12.08 15.40
C ILE A 445 -12.87 13.42 14.67
N HIS A 446 -12.96 14.50 15.43
CA HIS A 446 -12.89 15.86 14.92
C HIS A 446 -11.42 16.30 14.78
N LEU A 447 -11.04 16.77 13.59
CA LEU A 447 -9.65 17.04 13.20
C LEU A 447 -9.31 18.55 13.15
N GLY A 448 -10.17 19.40 13.71
CA GLY A 448 -9.97 20.84 13.80
C GLY A 448 -10.34 21.41 15.17
N LEU A 449 -10.34 22.73 15.26
CA LEU A 449 -10.89 23.50 16.37
C LEU A 449 -12.09 24.30 15.90
N ASP A 450 -13.16 24.24 16.67
CA ASP A 450 -14.35 25.03 16.41
C ASP A 450 -14.39 26.28 17.28
N PHE A 451 -14.89 27.37 16.70
CA PHE A 451 -15.15 28.63 17.39
C PHE A 451 -16.59 29.08 17.11
N TRP A 452 -17.49 28.92 18.10
CA TRP A 452 -18.91 29.30 17.93
C TRP A 452 -19.08 30.80 18.06
N LEU A 453 -19.51 31.43 16.97
CA LEU A 453 -19.72 32.87 16.84
C LEU A 453 -20.89 33.13 15.89
N PRO A 454 -21.60 34.27 16.01
CA PRO A 454 -22.73 34.57 15.14
C PRO A 454 -22.36 34.54 13.65
N ALA A 455 -23.29 34.12 12.81
CA ALA A 455 -23.17 34.27 11.36
C ALA A 455 -22.81 35.72 10.98
N LYS A 456 -22.11 35.89 9.85
CA LYS A 456 -21.54 37.16 9.38
C LYS A 456 -20.35 37.69 10.21
N THR A 457 -19.88 36.94 11.22
CA THR A 457 -18.62 37.28 11.88
C THR A 457 -17.47 37.15 10.89
N ARG A 458 -16.59 38.16 10.83
CA ARG A 458 -15.44 38.18 9.92
C ARG A 458 -14.31 37.30 10.45
N VAL A 459 -13.75 36.49 9.56
CA VAL A 459 -12.61 35.60 9.81
C VAL A 459 -11.41 36.19 9.09
N HIS A 460 -10.30 36.35 9.80
CA HIS A 460 -9.08 36.99 9.29
C HIS A 460 -7.91 36.01 9.22
N ALA A 461 -7.01 36.23 8.27
CA ALA A 461 -5.86 35.36 8.08
C ALA A 461 -4.80 35.57 9.18
N LEU A 462 -4.43 34.50 9.88
CA LEU A 462 -3.35 34.52 10.88
C LEU A 462 -1.96 34.72 10.24
N PHE A 463 -1.84 34.37 8.96
CA PHE A 463 -0.61 34.36 8.19
C PHE A 463 -0.86 34.89 6.79
N LYS A 464 0.21 35.37 6.15
CA LYS A 464 0.19 35.50 4.69
C LYS A 464 0.01 34.10 4.09
N GLY A 465 -0.92 33.94 3.16
CA GLY A 465 -1.19 32.68 2.48
C GLY A 465 -1.66 32.87 1.05
N GLU A 466 -1.48 31.82 0.25
CA GLU A 466 -2.05 31.69 -1.09
C GLU A 466 -3.32 30.84 -1.00
N VAL A 467 -4.41 31.31 -1.58
CA VAL A 467 -5.66 30.54 -1.66
C VAL A 467 -5.44 29.35 -2.59
N ILE A 468 -5.60 28.14 -2.08
CA ILE A 468 -5.54 26.90 -2.89
C ILE A 468 -6.88 26.20 -3.01
N THR A 469 -7.84 26.56 -2.16
CA THR A 469 -9.22 26.07 -2.24
C THR A 469 -10.15 27.20 -1.82
N ALA A 470 -11.20 27.43 -2.61
CA ALA A 470 -12.30 28.35 -2.33
C ALA A 470 -13.55 27.78 -3.01
N VAL A 471 -14.34 27.01 -2.26
CA VAL A 471 -15.45 26.21 -2.80
C VAL A 471 -16.69 26.27 -1.92
N ASN A 472 -17.82 25.81 -2.46
CA ASN A 472 -18.99 25.42 -1.70
C ASN A 472 -18.99 23.90 -1.54
N ASP A 473 -18.54 23.42 -0.39
CA ASP A 473 -18.59 22.02 0.02
C ASP A 473 -20.01 21.67 0.48
N LYS A 474 -20.87 21.41 -0.51
CA LYS A 474 -22.31 21.29 -0.33
C LYS A 474 -22.69 19.88 0.11
N GLY A 475 -23.34 19.78 1.26
CA GLY A 475 -23.99 18.56 1.74
C GLY A 475 -24.55 18.77 3.15
N ASP A 476 -25.36 17.83 3.63
CA ASP A 476 -25.73 17.83 5.05
C ASP A 476 -24.51 17.44 5.87
N LYS A 477 -24.20 18.23 6.90
CA LYS A 477 -23.01 18.11 7.77
C LYS A 477 -21.66 18.39 7.11
N GLU A 478 -21.61 18.74 5.83
CA GLU A 478 -20.37 19.19 5.15
C GLU A 478 -19.98 20.64 5.53
N TYR A 479 -18.89 21.17 4.96
CA TYR A 479 -18.36 22.47 5.41
C TYR A 479 -19.11 23.70 4.89
N GLY A 480 -19.92 23.61 3.83
CA GLY A 480 -20.48 24.79 3.16
C GLY A 480 -19.38 25.66 2.54
N GLY A 481 -19.31 26.95 2.86
CA GLY A 481 -18.19 27.78 2.41
C GLY A 481 -16.86 27.29 3.00
N LEU A 482 -15.94 26.86 2.13
CA LEU A 482 -14.65 26.29 2.50
C LEU A 482 -13.52 27.05 1.82
N VAL A 483 -12.55 27.52 2.62
CA VAL A 483 -11.32 28.14 2.13
C VAL A 483 -10.11 27.43 2.73
N ILE A 484 -9.11 27.11 1.91
CA ILE A 484 -7.82 26.60 2.37
C ILE A 484 -6.71 27.52 1.86
N LEU A 485 -5.85 27.95 2.78
CA LEU A 485 -4.68 28.76 2.51
C LEU A 485 -3.40 27.92 2.64
N LYS A 486 -2.52 28.01 1.65
CA LYS A 486 -1.15 27.48 1.70
C LYS A 486 -0.20 28.56 2.22
N HIS A 487 0.64 28.19 3.17
CA HIS A 487 1.60 29.08 3.82
C HIS A 487 3.01 28.59 3.56
N LYS A 488 3.91 29.52 3.23
CA LYS A 488 5.33 29.24 3.06
C LYS A 488 6.15 30.12 4.00
N VAL A 489 6.82 29.48 4.96
CA VAL A 489 7.71 30.14 5.92
C VAL A 489 9.10 29.55 5.79
N LYS A 490 10.01 30.26 5.12
CA LYS A 490 11.35 29.77 4.75
C LYS A 490 11.24 28.45 3.96
N ASN A 491 11.59 27.33 4.60
CA ASN A 491 11.57 25.97 4.06
C ASN A 491 10.44 25.10 4.65
N LEU A 492 9.48 25.69 5.35
CA LEU A 492 8.29 25.01 5.85
C LEU A 492 7.09 25.41 5.00
N GLU A 493 6.33 24.42 4.54
CA GLU A 493 5.02 24.59 3.95
C GLU A 493 3.97 23.95 4.87
N PHE A 494 2.83 24.61 5.05
CA PHE A 494 1.69 24.10 5.80
C PHE A 494 0.41 24.80 5.33
N PHE A 495 -0.74 24.26 5.72
CA PHE A 495 -2.05 24.74 5.28
C PHE A 495 -2.91 25.15 6.48
N THR A 496 -3.79 26.12 6.26
CA THR A 496 -4.90 26.39 7.18
C THR A 496 -6.23 26.26 6.45
N LEU A 497 -7.15 25.50 7.04
CA LEU A 497 -8.49 25.25 6.54
C LEU A 497 -9.49 26.05 7.39
N TYR A 498 -10.41 26.72 6.70
CA TYR A 498 -11.49 27.53 7.28
C TYR A 498 -12.82 27.02 6.70
N GLY A 499 -13.58 26.28 7.50
CA GLY A 499 -14.89 25.72 7.14
C GLY A 499 -16.06 26.50 7.74
N HIS A 500 -17.28 26.17 7.33
CA HIS A 500 -18.53 26.78 7.79
C HIS A 500 -18.62 28.29 7.52
N LEU A 501 -17.94 28.74 6.46
CA LEU A 501 -17.99 30.11 5.97
C LEU A 501 -19.27 30.33 5.15
N SER A 502 -19.64 31.60 4.96
CA SER A 502 -20.68 31.98 4.02
C SER A 502 -20.19 31.72 2.60
N VAL A 503 -20.99 31.02 1.81
CA VAL A 503 -20.65 30.58 0.45
C VAL A 503 -20.34 31.80 -0.42
N VAL A 504 -21.16 32.85 -0.30
CA VAL A 504 -20.96 34.10 -1.06
C VAL A 504 -19.64 34.78 -0.70
N SER A 505 -19.19 34.70 0.56
CA SER A 505 -17.93 35.29 0.98
C SER A 505 -16.72 34.45 0.56
N ALA A 506 -16.79 33.13 0.69
CA ALA A 506 -15.73 32.20 0.31
C ALA A 506 -15.46 32.24 -1.19
N LEU A 507 -16.52 32.24 -2.03
CA LEU A 507 -16.41 32.24 -3.49
C LEU A 507 -16.01 33.60 -4.10
N LYS A 508 -15.82 34.64 -3.29
CA LYS A 508 -15.17 35.88 -3.76
C LYS A 508 -13.68 35.69 -3.98
N LEU A 509 -13.08 34.76 -3.24
CA LEU A 509 -11.68 34.39 -3.38
C LEU A 509 -11.50 33.46 -4.59
N LYS A 510 -10.35 33.58 -5.24
CA LYS A 510 -9.94 32.72 -6.36
C LYS A 510 -8.66 32.00 -5.98
N ILE A 511 -8.50 30.79 -6.52
CA ILE A 511 -7.25 30.04 -6.40
C ILE A 511 -6.09 30.90 -6.94
N GLY A 512 -5.02 31.01 -6.17
CA GLY A 512 -3.86 31.86 -6.44
C GLY A 512 -3.91 33.25 -5.81
N ASP A 513 -5.05 33.68 -5.25
CA ASP A 513 -5.13 34.95 -4.53
C ASP A 513 -4.20 34.93 -3.31
N ILE A 514 -3.53 36.06 -3.06
CA ILE A 514 -2.66 36.23 -1.89
C ILE A 514 -3.41 37.00 -0.83
N ILE A 515 -3.61 36.38 0.33
CA ILE A 515 -4.19 37.01 1.52
C ILE A 515 -3.05 37.36 2.46
N ASN A 516 -2.90 38.62 2.82
CA ASN A 516 -1.91 39.07 3.81
C ASN A 516 -2.41 38.79 5.24
N LYS A 517 -1.47 38.66 6.18
CA LYS A 517 -1.81 38.55 7.60
C LYS A 517 -2.73 39.71 8.03
N GLY A 518 -3.83 39.37 8.69
CA GLY A 518 -4.84 40.31 9.18
C GLY A 518 -5.89 40.74 8.15
N GLU A 519 -5.77 40.34 6.88
CA GLU A 519 -6.84 40.55 5.90
C GLU A 519 -8.01 39.60 6.14
N ILE A 520 -9.20 40.03 5.71
CA ILE A 520 -10.41 39.22 5.80
C ILE A 520 -10.32 38.07 4.79
N ILE A 521 -10.54 36.85 5.25
CA ILE A 521 -10.72 35.67 4.40
C ILE A 521 -12.17 35.63 3.93
N ALA A 522 -13.10 35.58 4.90
CA ALA A 522 -14.52 35.35 4.66
C ALA A 522 -15.33 35.74 5.89
N GLU A 523 -16.65 35.57 5.81
CA GLU A 523 -17.58 35.72 6.93
C GLU A 523 -18.19 34.35 7.28
N LEU A 524 -18.57 34.13 8.54
CA LEU A 524 -19.23 32.88 8.95
C LEU A 524 -20.60 32.72 8.28
N GLY A 525 -20.89 31.51 7.80
CA GLY A 525 -22.17 31.16 7.19
C GLY A 525 -23.24 30.91 8.23
N ASP A 526 -24.50 31.07 7.84
CA ASP A 526 -25.62 30.60 8.64
C ASP A 526 -25.96 29.13 8.34
N GLN A 527 -26.86 28.56 9.14
CA GLN A 527 -27.26 27.15 9.07
C GLN A 527 -27.79 26.71 7.69
N THR A 528 -28.26 27.64 6.85
CA THR A 528 -28.84 27.33 5.54
C THR A 528 -27.78 27.09 4.48
N GLU A 529 -26.53 27.52 4.72
CA GLU A 529 -25.44 27.43 3.75
C GLU A 529 -24.17 26.75 4.29
N ASN A 530 -24.04 26.58 5.61
CA ASN A 530 -22.83 26.04 6.24
C ASN A 530 -22.84 24.52 6.48
N GLY A 531 -23.76 23.78 5.85
CA GLY A 531 -23.91 22.34 6.06
C GLY A 531 -24.79 21.95 7.25
N ASN A 532 -25.78 22.78 7.60
CA ASN A 532 -26.75 22.47 8.67
C ASN A 532 -26.08 22.36 10.06
N TRP A 533 -25.19 23.32 10.33
CA TRP A 533 -24.50 23.47 11.61
C TRP A 533 -24.85 24.80 12.28
N ALA A 534 -24.82 24.82 13.62
CA ALA A 534 -24.88 26.07 14.38
C ALA A 534 -23.69 26.95 13.95
N PRO A 535 -23.85 28.25 13.66
CA PRO A 535 -22.75 29.07 13.14
C PRO A 535 -21.48 29.00 13.99
N HIS A 536 -20.39 28.61 13.36
CA HIS A 536 -19.06 28.51 13.93
C HIS A 536 -18.00 28.56 12.83
N LEU A 537 -16.74 28.76 13.20
CA LEU A 537 -15.60 28.48 12.34
C LEU A 537 -15.06 27.10 12.66
N HIS A 538 -14.93 26.21 11.69
CA HIS A 538 -13.98 25.08 11.79
C HIS A 538 -12.62 25.56 11.31
N PHE A 539 -11.62 25.52 12.18
CA PHE A 539 -10.25 25.92 11.89
C PHE A 539 -9.30 24.74 12.06
N GLN A 540 -8.53 24.41 11.03
CA GLN A 540 -7.59 23.29 11.07
C GLN A 540 -6.25 23.70 10.47
N VAL A 541 -5.16 23.20 11.07
CA VAL A 541 -3.80 23.35 10.55
C VAL A 541 -3.33 21.99 10.05
N MET A 542 -2.77 21.93 8.83
CA MET A 542 -2.43 20.69 8.15
C MET A 542 -1.02 20.78 7.55
N LEU A 543 -0.32 19.65 7.47
CA LEU A 543 1.00 19.57 6.82
C LEU A 543 0.93 19.02 5.39
N SER A 544 -0.17 18.35 5.05
CA SER A 544 -0.49 17.86 3.72
C SER A 544 -1.97 18.10 3.43
N MET A 545 -2.36 18.02 2.17
CA MET A 545 -3.67 18.39 1.62
C MET A 545 -4.60 17.20 1.38
#